data_AF-A0A9K3PAW7-F1
#
_entry.id   AF-A0A9K3PAW7-F1
#
_cell.length_a   1.000
_cell.length_b   1.000
_cell.length_c   1.000
_cell.angle_alpha   90.00
_cell.angle_beta   90.00
_cell.angle_gamma   90.00
#
_symmetry.space_group_name_H-M   'P 1'
#
loop_
_entity.id
_entity.type
_entity.pdbx_description
1 polymer ?
#
loop_
_entity_poly.entity_id
_entity_poly.type
_entity_poly.pdbx_seq_one_letter_code
_entity_poly.pdbx_strand_id
1 'polypeptide(L)'
;MTTTASCLLCSSVWVQLYYKGKYEPKGQPVEIEPIPKNVGALKVLVKDKLKEELDHAGLIEIFVYPPDTEQPFSQDNALNPWDQIPSNSSGPQPPFSEQISIRGDKMVKELIDECENKNPPLSIGYDHPLILVAPDPPQQQPANEIAFLVGGTVIDAKQSKGARGNVFKFLENHYGHYSLTDGIQVDYTGNNLTFKAYFRSYDAACAFQNAMNKWEIHKELAHLGGVTLDPPTPAAVPWQSDFTRFYLQDYKPNDHESPCQTLDQLHSYHLSVPVTEPVEPASNLLRYQCIDQPMPHINHYKCHLKDKAKFMQLQWNENNMVAASWLFHQQLDGLNVAEGIPLVALSFKTASNDRLVSHNRRYRVTLLVEFFYQELAAAFAPTGLARKIDETSWEISLYVEDKHMFKECIDWKSANTKKQWNDHREFLNAE
;
A
#
# COMPACT_ATOMS: atom_id res chain seq x y z
N MET A 1 -19.22 -7.98 -84.85
CA MET A 1 -18.14 -7.23 -84.18
C MET A 1 -18.62 -6.95 -82.78
N THR A 2 -18.11 -7.71 -81.80
CA THR A 2 -18.47 -7.56 -80.39
C THR A 2 -17.19 -7.20 -79.66
N THR A 3 -17.14 -5.98 -79.18
CA THR A 3 -15.99 -5.33 -78.55
C THR A 3 -15.76 -5.97 -77.18
N THR A 4 -14.61 -6.61 -76.98
CA THR A 4 -14.12 -7.04 -75.67
C THR A 4 -13.85 -5.82 -74.81
N ALA A 5 -14.54 -5.73 -73.67
CA ALA A 5 -14.28 -4.72 -72.66
C ALA A 5 -12.86 -4.92 -72.11
N SER A 6 -12.05 -3.88 -72.25
CA SER A 6 -10.73 -3.76 -71.62
C SER A 6 -10.91 -3.77 -70.11
N CYS A 7 -10.57 -4.91 -69.49
CA CYS A 7 -10.42 -5.03 -68.05
C CYS A 7 -9.32 -4.03 -67.63
N LEU A 8 -9.68 -3.01 -66.85
CA LEU A 8 -8.73 -2.11 -66.21
C LEU A 8 -7.81 -2.96 -65.33
N LEU A 9 -6.61 -3.26 -65.82
CA LEU A 9 -5.60 -3.96 -65.04
C LEU A 9 -5.23 -3.03 -63.87
N CYS A 10 -5.70 -3.34 -62.66
CA CYS A 10 -5.10 -2.79 -61.45
C CYS A 10 -3.58 -2.96 -61.57
N SER A 11 -2.82 -1.87 -61.39
CA SER A 11 -1.35 -1.90 -61.45
C SER A 11 -0.72 -2.02 -60.07
N SER A 12 -1.53 -1.87 -59.03
CA SER A 12 -1.16 -1.86 -57.63
C SER A 12 -2.07 -2.73 -56.77
N VAL A 13 -1.64 -3.01 -55.54
CA VAL A 13 -2.47 -3.62 -54.49
C VAL A 13 -2.20 -2.94 -53.15
N TRP A 14 -3.24 -2.61 -52.40
CA TRP A 14 -3.13 -2.00 -51.07
C TRP A 14 -3.10 -3.07 -49.97
N VAL A 15 -2.26 -2.87 -48.95
CA VAL A 15 -2.15 -3.75 -47.78
C VAL A 15 -2.30 -2.97 -46.48
N GLN A 16 -2.95 -3.53 -45.47
CA GLN A 16 -3.09 -2.96 -44.14
C GLN A 16 -2.46 -3.89 -43.10
N LEU A 17 -1.53 -3.37 -42.31
CA LEU A 17 -0.84 -4.11 -41.26
C LEU A 17 -1.69 -4.17 -39.98
N TYR A 18 -1.74 -5.35 -39.37
CA TYR A 18 -2.22 -5.63 -38.03
C TYR A 18 -1.19 -6.46 -37.27
N TYR A 19 -1.11 -6.28 -35.95
CA TYR A 19 -0.37 -7.19 -35.09
C TYR A 19 -1.29 -8.28 -34.54
N LYS A 20 -0.75 -9.49 -34.39
CA LYS A 20 -1.49 -10.65 -33.89
C LYS A 20 -2.14 -10.33 -32.53
N GLY A 21 -3.46 -10.47 -32.45
CA GLY A 21 -4.23 -10.20 -31.23
C GLY A 21 -4.56 -8.72 -30.99
N LYS A 22 -4.18 -7.81 -31.89
CA LYS A 22 -4.57 -6.40 -31.84
C LYS A 22 -5.73 -6.10 -32.78
N TYR A 23 -6.52 -5.15 -32.32
CA TYR A 23 -7.82 -4.78 -32.87
C TYR A 23 -7.75 -3.59 -33.82
N GLU A 24 -6.77 -2.72 -33.60
CA GLU A 24 -6.55 -1.55 -34.44
C GLU A 24 -5.44 -1.82 -35.46
N PRO A 25 -5.59 -1.35 -36.70
CA PRO A 25 -4.54 -1.41 -37.71
C PRO A 25 -3.31 -0.61 -37.25
N LYS A 26 -2.12 -1.10 -37.61
CA LYS A 26 -0.87 -0.36 -37.41
C LYS A 26 -0.63 0.53 -38.63
N GLY A 27 -0.81 1.84 -38.42
CA GLY A 27 -0.55 2.84 -39.47
C GLY A 27 -1.58 2.83 -40.60
N GLN A 28 -1.29 3.59 -41.65
CA GLN A 28 -2.15 3.70 -42.84
C GLN A 28 -1.88 2.53 -43.82
N PRO A 29 -2.84 2.18 -44.68
CA PRO A 29 -2.61 1.21 -45.76
C PRO A 29 -1.42 1.62 -46.65
N VAL A 30 -0.69 0.63 -47.16
CA VAL A 30 0.46 0.82 -48.06
C VAL A 30 0.16 0.24 -49.43
N GLU A 31 0.42 1.04 -50.47
CA GLU A 31 0.30 0.61 -51.86
C GLU A 31 1.55 -0.15 -52.32
N ILE A 32 1.36 -1.31 -52.94
CA ILE A 32 2.41 -2.15 -53.54
C ILE A 32 2.29 -2.11 -55.05
N GLU A 33 3.33 -1.58 -55.70
CA GLU A 33 3.46 -1.48 -57.15
C GLU A 33 4.81 -2.02 -57.63
N PRO A 34 4.85 -2.78 -58.75
CA PRO A 34 3.70 -3.36 -59.44
C PRO A 34 3.07 -4.51 -58.63
N ILE A 35 1.89 -5.00 -59.05
CA ILE A 35 1.25 -6.18 -58.42
C ILE A 35 2.26 -7.35 -58.35
N PRO A 36 2.55 -7.88 -57.15
CA PRO A 36 3.48 -8.99 -57.00
C PRO A 36 2.97 -10.27 -57.64
N LYS A 37 3.88 -11.11 -58.13
CA LYS A 37 3.50 -12.37 -58.80
C LYS A 37 2.67 -13.29 -57.89
N ASN A 38 3.07 -13.45 -56.63
CA ASN A 38 2.41 -14.33 -55.66
C ASN A 38 2.51 -13.75 -54.23
N VAL A 39 1.81 -14.37 -53.28
CA VAL A 39 1.77 -13.94 -51.88
C VAL A 39 3.16 -13.95 -51.23
N GLY A 40 4.04 -14.88 -51.61
CA GLY A 40 5.43 -14.88 -51.15
C GLY A 40 6.19 -13.61 -51.58
N ALA A 41 6.07 -13.20 -52.85
CA ALA A 41 6.65 -11.96 -53.36
C ALA A 41 6.02 -10.72 -52.74
N LEU A 42 4.72 -10.75 -52.44
CA LEU A 42 4.03 -9.69 -51.70
C LEU A 42 4.63 -9.51 -50.31
N LYS A 43 4.81 -10.59 -49.53
CA LYS A 43 5.40 -10.52 -48.18
C LYS A 43 6.79 -9.90 -48.19
N VAL A 44 7.61 -10.24 -49.19
CA VAL A 44 8.96 -9.66 -49.35
C VAL A 44 8.89 -8.15 -49.59
N LEU A 45 8.03 -7.71 -50.52
CA LEU A 45 7.89 -6.29 -50.87
C LEU A 45 7.28 -5.47 -49.73
N VAL A 46 6.30 -6.01 -49.01
CA VAL A 46 5.71 -5.34 -47.84
C VAL A 46 6.73 -5.25 -46.71
N LYS A 47 7.52 -6.30 -46.45
CA LYS A 47 8.58 -6.25 -45.44
C LYS A 47 9.67 -5.21 -45.78
N ASP A 48 9.97 -5.00 -47.05
CA ASP A 48 10.90 -3.94 -47.47
C ASP A 48 10.31 -2.54 -47.28
N LYS A 49 9.02 -2.34 -47.63
CA LYS A 49 8.34 -1.04 -47.46
C LYS A 49 8.00 -0.69 -46.00
N LEU A 50 7.62 -1.67 -45.20
CA LEU A 50 7.30 -1.53 -43.76
C LEU A 50 8.43 -2.09 -42.90
N LYS A 51 9.67 -1.76 -43.28
CA LYS A 51 10.86 -2.34 -42.66
C LYS A 51 10.89 -2.08 -41.16
N GLU A 52 10.58 -0.87 -40.71
CA GLU A 52 10.61 -0.52 -39.29
C GLU A 52 9.58 -1.32 -38.47
N GLU A 53 8.44 -1.65 -39.07
CA GLU A 53 7.34 -2.37 -38.41
C GLU A 53 7.42 -3.89 -38.52
N LEU A 54 8.23 -4.43 -39.44
CA LEU A 54 8.27 -5.86 -39.78
C LEU A 54 9.68 -6.49 -39.75
N ASP A 55 10.73 -5.73 -39.42
CA ASP A 55 12.11 -6.26 -39.39
C ASP A 55 12.21 -7.50 -38.47
N HIS A 56 11.49 -7.44 -37.34
CA HIS A 56 11.44 -8.49 -36.33
C HIS A 56 10.71 -9.76 -36.75
N ALA A 57 9.81 -9.69 -37.73
CA ALA A 57 8.96 -10.82 -38.11
C ALA A 57 9.58 -11.61 -39.26
N GLY A 58 9.73 -12.92 -39.12
CA GLY A 58 10.10 -13.79 -40.24
C GLY A 58 9.04 -13.77 -41.34
N LEU A 59 9.42 -13.95 -42.61
CA LEU A 59 8.45 -14.02 -43.73
C LEU A 59 7.41 -15.13 -43.56
N ILE A 60 7.75 -16.19 -42.82
CA ILE A 60 6.84 -17.30 -42.50
C ILE A 60 5.82 -16.93 -41.42
N GLU A 61 6.09 -15.92 -40.60
CA GLU A 61 5.27 -15.47 -39.49
C GLU A 61 4.28 -14.37 -39.89
N ILE A 62 4.44 -13.84 -41.11
CA ILE A 62 3.54 -12.86 -41.70
C ILE A 62 2.44 -13.63 -42.44
N PHE A 63 1.17 -13.36 -42.13
CA PHE A 63 0.01 -13.97 -42.76
C PHE A 63 -0.74 -12.93 -43.60
N VAL A 64 -1.32 -13.36 -44.73
CA VAL A 64 -2.11 -12.50 -45.62
C VAL A 64 -3.53 -13.06 -45.72
N TYR A 65 -4.51 -12.18 -45.61
CA TYR A 65 -5.93 -12.49 -45.65
C TYR A 65 -6.68 -11.55 -46.63
N PRO A 66 -7.83 -11.99 -47.18
CA PRO A 66 -8.71 -11.15 -47.99
C PRO A 66 -9.24 -9.93 -47.22
N PRO A 67 -9.66 -8.84 -47.91
CA PRO A 67 -10.14 -7.60 -47.28
C PRO A 67 -11.38 -7.80 -46.38
N ASP A 68 -12.27 -8.72 -46.78
CA ASP A 68 -13.55 -8.99 -46.09
C ASP A 68 -13.44 -10.10 -45.04
N THR A 69 -12.23 -10.46 -44.62
CA THR A 69 -12.07 -11.44 -43.53
C THR A 69 -12.68 -10.85 -42.27
N GLU A 70 -13.70 -11.52 -41.71
CA GLU A 70 -14.38 -11.07 -40.49
C GLU A 70 -13.34 -10.70 -39.42
N GLN A 71 -13.28 -9.41 -39.10
CA GLN A 71 -12.43 -8.90 -38.03
C GLN A 71 -12.94 -9.49 -36.70
N PRO A 72 -12.07 -9.80 -35.73
CA PRO A 72 -12.46 -10.53 -34.53
C PRO A 72 -13.28 -9.67 -33.56
N PHE A 73 -14.55 -9.39 -33.85
CA PHE A 73 -15.44 -8.71 -32.91
C PHE A 73 -16.90 -9.13 -33.04
N SER A 74 -17.33 -10.00 -32.14
CA SER A 74 -18.59 -9.87 -31.41
C SER A 74 -18.71 -11.02 -30.42
N GLN A 75 -18.22 -10.82 -29.21
CA GLN A 75 -18.97 -11.29 -28.05
C GLN A 75 -19.19 -10.10 -27.11
N ASP A 76 -20.19 -9.29 -27.46
CA ASP A 76 -20.91 -8.39 -26.55
C ASP A 76 -21.74 -9.16 -25.49
N ASN A 77 -21.27 -10.32 -25.05
CA ASN A 77 -21.74 -11.02 -23.87
C ASN A 77 -20.58 -11.20 -22.89
N ALA A 78 -19.92 -10.10 -22.54
CA ALA A 78 -19.04 -10.05 -21.39
C ALA A 78 -19.89 -10.13 -20.10
N LEU A 79 -20.30 -11.34 -19.73
CA LEU A 79 -20.56 -11.66 -18.33
C LEU A 79 -19.20 -11.95 -17.67
N ASN A 80 -18.67 -11.01 -16.89
CA ASN A 80 -17.82 -11.35 -15.75
C ASN A 80 -18.71 -12.02 -14.68
N PRO A 81 -18.25 -12.94 -13.80
CA PRO A 81 -16.86 -13.35 -13.52
C PRO A 81 -16.62 -14.88 -13.60
N TRP A 82 -15.36 -15.26 -13.41
CA TRP A 82 -14.73 -16.58 -13.51
C TRP A 82 -15.29 -17.73 -12.62
N ASP A 83 -16.49 -17.64 -12.07
CA ASP A 83 -17.01 -18.61 -11.09
C ASP A 83 -17.92 -19.72 -11.66
N GLN A 84 -18.14 -19.81 -12.98
CA GLN A 84 -19.13 -20.76 -13.54
C GLN A 84 -18.74 -21.49 -14.83
N ILE A 85 -17.47 -21.90 -14.99
CA ILE A 85 -17.13 -22.85 -16.06
C ILE A 85 -16.93 -24.26 -15.46
N PRO A 86 -17.78 -25.25 -15.78
CA PRO A 86 -17.53 -26.63 -15.41
C PRO A 86 -16.25 -27.12 -16.08
N SER A 87 -15.46 -27.91 -15.35
CA SER A 87 -14.11 -28.40 -15.68
C SER A 87 -13.98 -29.23 -16.97
N ASN A 88 -15.04 -29.35 -17.78
CA ASN A 88 -15.11 -30.20 -18.97
C ASN A 88 -15.44 -29.43 -20.26
N SER A 89 -15.33 -28.10 -20.28
CA SER A 89 -15.51 -27.31 -21.50
C SER A 89 -14.17 -27.12 -22.23
N SER A 90 -14.12 -27.50 -23.51
CA SER A 90 -13.06 -27.09 -24.43
C SER A 90 -13.10 -25.56 -24.54
N GLY A 91 -12.09 -24.88 -24.02
CA GLY A 91 -11.99 -23.41 -24.06
C GLY A 91 -12.09 -22.85 -25.49
N PRO A 92 -12.30 -21.52 -25.64
CA PRO A 92 -12.46 -20.89 -26.94
C PRO A 92 -11.25 -21.15 -27.84
N GLN A 93 -11.52 -21.64 -29.06
CA GLN A 93 -10.49 -21.86 -30.09
C GLN A 93 -9.80 -20.53 -30.47
N PRO A 94 -8.49 -20.54 -30.77
CA PRO A 94 -7.77 -19.31 -31.12
C PRO A 94 -8.33 -18.68 -32.42
N PRO A 95 -8.41 -17.34 -32.48
CA PRO A 95 -9.26 -16.60 -33.43
C PRO A 95 -8.67 -16.43 -34.83
N PHE A 96 -7.49 -17.00 -35.10
CA PHE A 96 -6.96 -17.20 -36.45
C PHE A 96 -6.46 -18.63 -36.53
N SER A 97 -7.17 -19.47 -37.27
CA SER A 97 -6.63 -20.76 -37.69
C SER A 97 -5.67 -20.50 -38.85
N GLU A 98 -4.44 -21.03 -38.78
CA GLU A 98 -3.52 -21.07 -39.92
C GLU A 98 -4.17 -21.70 -41.18
N GLN A 99 -5.27 -22.44 -40.99
CA GLN A 99 -6.04 -23.08 -42.06
C GLN A 99 -6.71 -22.11 -43.04
N ILE A 100 -6.97 -20.85 -42.66
CA ILE A 100 -7.62 -19.85 -43.53
C ILE A 100 -6.65 -18.82 -44.13
N SER A 101 -5.35 -18.91 -43.80
CA SER A 101 -4.35 -18.02 -44.41
C SER A 101 -4.07 -18.42 -45.86
N ILE A 102 -3.84 -17.41 -46.70
CA ILE A 102 -3.52 -17.63 -48.10
C ILE A 102 -2.10 -18.18 -48.22
N ARG A 103 -1.96 -19.32 -48.91
CA ARG A 103 -0.66 -19.95 -49.15
C ARG A 103 0.24 -19.08 -50.03
N GLY A 104 1.55 -19.15 -49.77
CA GLY A 104 2.56 -18.28 -50.40
C GLY A 104 2.68 -18.43 -51.93
N ASP A 105 2.24 -19.55 -52.48
CA ASP A 105 2.29 -19.89 -53.91
C ASP A 105 1.10 -19.35 -54.72
N LYS A 106 0.00 -18.96 -54.05
CA LYS A 106 -1.19 -18.41 -54.72
C LYS A 106 -0.86 -17.08 -55.41
N MET A 107 -1.34 -16.91 -56.65
CA MET A 107 -1.10 -15.69 -57.43
C MET A 107 -1.89 -14.54 -56.82
N VAL A 108 -1.27 -13.36 -56.67
CA VAL A 108 -1.97 -12.18 -56.12
C VAL A 108 -3.11 -11.76 -57.04
N LYS A 109 -2.92 -11.91 -58.34
CA LYS A 109 -3.96 -11.63 -59.33
C LYS A 109 -5.20 -12.52 -59.18
N GLU A 110 -5.02 -13.80 -58.88
CA GLU A 110 -6.16 -14.72 -58.62
C GLU A 110 -6.93 -14.32 -57.35
N LEU A 111 -6.24 -13.78 -56.33
CA LEU A 111 -6.89 -13.26 -55.13
C LEU A 111 -7.69 -12.00 -55.42
N ILE A 112 -7.14 -11.10 -56.25
CA ILE A 112 -7.81 -9.88 -56.68
C ILE A 112 -9.08 -10.25 -57.45
N ASP A 113 -8.96 -11.12 -58.46
CA ASP A 113 -10.08 -11.60 -59.27
C ASP A 113 -11.15 -12.33 -58.42
N GLU A 114 -10.75 -13.12 -57.41
CA GLU A 114 -11.68 -13.80 -56.48
C GLU A 114 -12.44 -12.82 -55.57
N CYS A 115 -11.83 -11.71 -55.18
CA CYS A 115 -12.48 -10.67 -54.38
C CYS A 115 -13.43 -9.83 -55.24
N GLU A 116 -13.03 -9.46 -56.46
CA GLU A 116 -13.86 -8.72 -57.43
C GLU A 116 -15.11 -9.49 -57.86
N ASN A 117 -15.09 -10.83 -57.81
CA ASN A 117 -16.25 -11.67 -58.16
C ASN A 117 -17.26 -11.86 -57.00
N LYS A 118 -16.91 -11.54 -55.75
CA LYS A 118 -17.77 -11.78 -54.57
C LYS A 118 -18.66 -10.60 -54.17
N ASN A 119 -18.37 -9.39 -54.66
CA ASN A 119 -19.17 -8.16 -54.46
C ASN A 119 -19.14 -7.31 -55.76
N PRO A 120 -20.17 -6.49 -56.09
CA PRO A 120 -20.15 -5.64 -57.29
C PRO A 120 -18.95 -4.67 -57.28
N PRO A 121 -18.48 -4.22 -58.45
CA PRO A 121 -17.06 -4.01 -58.72
C PRO A 121 -16.51 -2.81 -57.95
N LEU A 122 -15.87 -3.10 -56.82
CA LEU A 122 -14.93 -2.18 -56.21
C LEU A 122 -13.56 -2.77 -56.50
N SER A 123 -12.80 -2.05 -57.35
CA SER A 123 -11.35 -2.16 -57.43
C SER A 123 -10.79 -2.35 -56.02
N ILE A 124 -9.78 -3.21 -55.83
CA ILE A 124 -9.00 -3.26 -54.57
C ILE A 124 -8.19 -1.96 -54.48
N GLY A 125 -8.89 -0.88 -54.16
CA GLY A 125 -8.38 0.44 -53.86
C GLY A 125 -8.19 0.59 -52.35
N TYR A 126 -7.82 1.81 -51.94
CA TYR A 126 -7.58 2.19 -50.55
C TYR A 126 -8.66 1.74 -49.56
N ASP A 127 -9.92 1.63 -50.00
CA ASP A 127 -11.08 1.29 -49.17
C ASP A 127 -11.17 -0.21 -48.79
N HIS A 128 -10.43 -1.10 -49.48
CA HIS A 128 -10.47 -2.55 -49.24
C HIS A 128 -9.08 -3.21 -49.33
N PRO A 129 -8.12 -2.85 -48.45
CA PRO A 129 -6.76 -3.41 -48.50
C PRO A 129 -6.71 -4.88 -48.09
N LEU A 130 -5.74 -5.63 -48.64
CA LEU A 130 -5.40 -6.97 -48.12
C LEU A 130 -4.92 -6.85 -46.67
N ILE A 131 -5.37 -7.75 -45.80
CA ILE A 131 -5.00 -7.74 -44.38
C ILE A 131 -3.70 -8.51 -44.20
N LEU A 132 -2.70 -7.86 -43.61
CA LEU A 132 -1.42 -8.45 -43.28
C LEU A 132 -1.27 -8.54 -41.76
N VAL A 133 -1.13 -9.75 -41.23
CA VAL A 133 -0.99 -10.00 -39.79
C VAL A 133 0.43 -10.47 -39.50
N ALA A 134 1.15 -9.73 -38.66
CA ALA A 134 2.49 -10.07 -38.20
C ALA A 134 2.49 -10.38 -36.69
N PRO A 135 3.48 -11.14 -36.17
CA PRO A 135 3.68 -11.21 -34.72
C PRO A 135 3.94 -9.81 -34.16
N ASP A 136 3.55 -9.59 -32.91
CA ASP A 136 3.91 -8.36 -32.21
C ASP A 136 5.45 -8.24 -32.19
N PRO A 137 6.01 -7.03 -32.37
CA PRO A 137 7.44 -6.84 -32.21
C PRO A 137 7.86 -7.38 -30.85
N PRO A 138 9.02 -8.07 -30.76
CA PRO A 138 9.59 -8.39 -29.46
C PRO A 138 9.63 -7.07 -28.72
N GLN A 139 8.92 -7.02 -27.59
CA GLN A 139 8.90 -5.83 -26.75
C GLN A 139 10.36 -5.44 -26.59
N GLN A 140 10.74 -4.25 -27.09
CA GLN A 140 12.02 -3.66 -26.74
C GLN A 140 12.11 -3.83 -25.23
N GLN A 141 13.15 -4.53 -24.75
CA GLN A 141 13.41 -4.64 -23.32
C GLN A 141 13.20 -3.22 -22.75
N PRO A 142 12.29 -3.04 -21.78
CA PRO A 142 12.03 -1.71 -21.27
C PRO A 142 13.37 -1.13 -20.84
N ALA A 143 13.65 0.10 -21.29
CA ALA A 143 14.83 0.86 -20.93
C ALA A 143 15.14 0.60 -19.46
N ASN A 144 16.29 -0.05 -19.16
CA ASN A 144 16.70 -0.54 -17.84
C ASN A 144 15.77 -0.02 -16.75
N GLU A 145 14.72 -0.78 -16.39
CA GLU A 145 13.77 -0.32 -15.37
C GLU A 145 14.61 0.14 -14.18
N ILE A 146 14.38 1.37 -13.71
CA ILE A 146 15.15 1.92 -12.60
C ILE A 146 14.38 1.58 -11.33
N ALA A 147 15.06 0.99 -10.36
CA ALA A 147 14.61 0.88 -8.99
C ALA A 147 15.23 1.99 -8.15
N PHE A 148 14.63 2.27 -7.00
CA PHE A 148 15.16 3.19 -6.00
C PHE A 148 15.47 2.41 -4.73
N LEU A 149 16.72 2.50 -4.29
CA LEU A 149 17.25 1.85 -3.09
C LEU A 149 17.08 2.79 -1.89
N VAL A 150 16.51 2.26 -0.80
CA VAL A 150 16.52 2.87 0.52
C VAL A 150 17.10 1.88 1.53
N GLY A 151 18.12 2.31 2.25
CA GLY A 151 18.75 1.54 3.32
C GLY A 151 18.88 2.37 4.59
N GLY A 152 19.09 1.70 5.72
CA GLY A 152 19.28 2.40 6.98
C GLY A 152 19.43 1.48 8.18
N THR A 153 19.57 2.12 9.33
CA THR A 153 19.71 1.49 10.64
C THR A 153 18.80 2.19 11.63
N VAL A 154 18.03 1.39 12.38
CA VAL A 154 17.29 1.82 13.56
C VAL A 154 18.15 1.45 14.78
N ILE A 155 18.68 2.47 15.46
CA ILE A 155 19.60 2.36 16.57
C ILE A 155 18.84 1.98 17.85
N ASP A 156 19.38 1.01 18.60
CA ASP A 156 18.78 0.46 19.82
C ASP A 156 17.36 -0.12 19.62
N ALA A 157 17.05 -0.56 18.40
CA ALA A 157 15.76 -1.13 18.03
C ALA A 157 15.27 -2.29 18.93
N LYS A 158 16.18 -3.04 19.57
CA LYS A 158 15.79 -4.11 20.51
C LYS A 158 15.03 -3.61 21.75
N GLN A 159 15.20 -2.34 22.11
CA GLN A 159 14.49 -1.72 23.22
C GLN A 159 13.05 -1.35 22.85
N SER A 160 12.75 -1.28 21.54
CA SER A 160 11.46 -0.88 20.98
C SER A 160 10.62 -2.09 20.58
N LYS A 161 9.37 -2.16 21.05
CA LYS A 161 8.45 -3.27 20.74
C LYS A 161 8.10 -3.33 19.26
N GLY A 162 8.23 -4.52 18.68
CA GLY A 162 7.81 -4.78 17.30
C GLY A 162 8.57 -3.95 16.26
N ALA A 163 9.79 -3.49 16.54
CA ALA A 163 10.54 -2.63 15.62
C ALA A 163 10.71 -3.26 14.23
N ARG A 164 11.10 -4.54 14.16
CA ARG A 164 11.22 -5.30 12.90
C ARG A 164 9.88 -5.41 12.17
N GLY A 165 8.81 -5.81 12.89
CA GLY A 165 7.47 -5.89 12.33
C GLY A 165 6.95 -4.56 11.77
N ASN A 166 7.25 -3.44 12.42
CA ASN A 166 6.90 -2.11 11.93
C ASN A 166 7.64 -1.75 10.63
N VAL A 167 8.91 -2.12 10.50
CA VAL A 167 9.64 -1.95 9.23
C VAL A 167 8.98 -2.76 8.11
N PHE A 168 8.60 -4.02 8.36
CA PHE A 168 7.85 -4.82 7.39
C PHE A 168 6.51 -4.17 7.01
N LYS A 169 5.76 -3.65 7.99
CA LYS A 169 4.50 -2.93 7.75
C LYS A 169 4.71 -1.68 6.88
N PHE A 170 5.74 -0.88 7.17
CA PHE A 170 6.07 0.29 6.35
C PHE A 170 6.48 -0.11 4.94
N LEU A 171 7.27 -1.17 4.79
CA LEU A 171 7.66 -1.68 3.48
C LEU A 171 6.45 -2.16 2.67
N GLU A 172 5.52 -2.90 3.27
CA GLU A 172 4.29 -3.34 2.58
C GLU A 172 3.42 -2.15 2.14
N ASN A 173 3.19 -1.19 3.04
CA ASN A 173 2.39 0.03 2.80
C ASN A 173 2.97 0.93 1.71
N HIS A 174 4.29 0.88 1.51
CA HIS A 174 5.01 1.70 0.53
C HIS A 174 5.56 0.89 -0.63
N TYR A 175 5.03 -0.31 -0.89
CA TYR A 175 5.38 -1.13 -2.07
C TYR A 175 6.88 -1.47 -2.17
N GLY A 176 7.53 -1.70 -1.03
CA GLY A 176 8.92 -2.11 -0.96
C GLY A 176 9.14 -3.53 -1.50
N HIS A 177 10.33 -3.77 -2.04
CA HIS A 177 10.79 -5.04 -2.58
C HIS A 177 12.13 -5.44 -1.96
N TYR A 178 12.42 -6.73 -1.90
CA TYR A 178 13.73 -7.31 -1.60
C TYR A 178 14.22 -8.16 -2.78
N SER A 179 15.53 -8.40 -2.86
CA SER A 179 16.10 -9.32 -3.84
C SER A 179 16.00 -10.75 -3.33
N LEU A 180 15.51 -11.68 -4.15
CA LEU A 180 15.54 -13.11 -3.81
C LEU A 180 16.98 -13.63 -3.68
N THR A 181 17.93 -13.04 -4.41
CA THR A 181 19.35 -13.39 -4.33
C THR A 181 19.97 -12.98 -2.99
N ASP A 182 19.71 -11.75 -2.54
CA ASP A 182 20.22 -11.23 -1.27
C ASP A 182 19.41 -11.71 -0.06
N GLY A 183 18.17 -12.17 -0.28
CA GLY A 183 17.19 -12.44 0.76
C GLY A 183 16.59 -11.16 1.37
N ILE A 184 15.74 -11.36 2.37
CA ILE A 184 15.20 -10.23 3.15
C ILE A 184 16.32 -9.65 4.00
N GLN A 185 16.68 -8.40 3.75
CA GLN A 185 17.68 -7.67 4.53
C GLN A 185 17.01 -6.72 5.50
N VAL A 186 16.34 -7.28 6.51
CA VAL A 186 15.68 -6.53 7.59
C VAL A 186 15.99 -7.30 8.87
N ASP A 187 17.16 -7.09 9.46
CA ASP A 187 17.72 -7.99 10.48
C ASP A 187 18.46 -7.23 11.58
N TYR A 188 18.58 -7.87 12.74
CA TYR A 188 19.27 -7.30 13.89
C TYR A 188 20.78 -7.51 13.79
N THR A 189 21.54 -6.42 13.87
CA THR A 189 22.98 -6.41 14.11
C THR A 189 23.24 -5.87 15.52
N GLY A 190 23.40 -6.77 16.49
CA GLY A 190 23.49 -6.41 17.90
C GLY A 190 22.16 -5.89 18.45
N ASN A 191 22.14 -4.65 18.91
CA ASN A 191 20.92 -3.95 19.37
C ASN A 191 20.20 -3.19 18.24
N ASN A 192 20.86 -3.03 17.09
CA ASN A 192 20.37 -2.21 15.99
C ASN A 192 19.64 -3.07 14.96
N LEU A 193 18.61 -2.51 14.33
CA LEU A 193 17.91 -3.14 13.22
C LEU A 193 18.35 -2.47 11.92
N THR A 194 19.00 -3.23 11.04
CA THR A 194 19.40 -2.76 9.71
C THR A 194 18.35 -3.17 8.69
N PHE A 195 18.05 -2.31 7.72
CA PHE A 195 17.13 -2.61 6.64
C PHE A 195 17.66 -2.14 5.28
N LYS A 196 17.29 -2.86 4.23
CA LYS A 196 17.52 -2.49 2.83
C LYS A 196 16.32 -2.92 1.99
N ALA A 197 15.81 -2.00 1.17
CA ALA A 197 14.67 -2.26 0.29
C ALA A 197 14.76 -1.49 -1.02
N TYR A 198 14.05 -2.01 -2.02
CA TYR A 198 13.99 -1.48 -3.38
C TYR A 198 12.55 -1.07 -3.74
N PHE A 199 12.41 -0.01 -4.54
CA PHE A 199 11.11 0.55 -4.90
C PHE A 199 11.04 0.79 -6.41
N ARG A 200 9.88 0.52 -7.02
CA ARG A 200 9.65 0.80 -8.46
C ARG A 200 9.59 2.30 -8.78
N SER A 201 9.19 3.13 -7.81
CA SER A 201 9.06 4.58 -8.00
C SER A 201 9.80 5.37 -6.92
N TYR A 202 10.30 6.54 -7.31
CA TYR A 202 10.96 7.47 -6.40
C TYR A 202 10.02 7.96 -5.30
N ASP A 203 8.75 8.22 -5.64
CA ASP A 203 7.74 8.68 -4.68
C ASP A 203 7.46 7.64 -3.60
N ALA A 204 7.40 6.35 -3.96
CA ALA A 204 7.23 5.28 -2.97
C ALA A 204 8.45 5.17 -2.04
N ALA A 205 9.65 5.29 -2.60
CA ALA A 205 10.89 5.31 -1.82
C ALA A 205 10.93 6.50 -0.85
N CYS A 206 10.54 7.70 -1.31
CA CYS A 206 10.42 8.89 -0.47
C CYS A 206 9.34 8.74 0.61
N ALA A 207 8.20 8.12 0.29
CA ALA A 207 7.13 7.89 1.26
C ALA A 207 7.59 6.96 2.40
N PHE A 208 8.28 5.87 2.05
CA PHE A 208 8.92 4.99 3.04
C PHE A 208 9.99 5.73 3.85
N GLN A 209 10.85 6.51 3.19
CA GLN A 209 11.87 7.31 3.86
C GLN A 209 11.24 8.29 4.87
N ASN A 210 10.15 8.96 4.51
CA ASN A 210 9.41 9.86 5.39
C ASN A 210 8.80 9.12 6.58
N ALA A 211 8.33 7.87 6.40
CA ALA A 211 7.88 7.04 7.52
C ALA A 211 9.03 6.73 8.49
N MET A 212 10.22 6.41 7.99
CA MET A 212 11.42 6.20 8.80
C MET A 212 11.87 7.48 9.52
N ASN A 213 11.82 8.64 8.85
CA ASN A 213 12.13 9.95 9.45
C ASN A 213 11.14 10.33 10.56
N LYS A 214 9.86 10.01 10.43
CA LYS A 214 8.89 10.18 11.52
C LYS A 214 9.27 9.36 12.75
N TRP A 215 9.83 8.17 12.54
CA TRP A 215 10.30 7.34 13.65
C TRP A 215 11.53 7.94 14.35
N GLU A 216 12.42 8.63 13.61
CA GLU A 216 13.50 9.44 14.20
C GLU A 216 12.95 10.60 15.04
N ILE A 217 11.97 11.34 14.53
CA ILE A 217 11.34 12.47 15.24
C ILE A 217 10.73 12.00 16.57
N HIS A 218 10.16 10.80 16.59
CA HIS A 218 9.49 10.21 17.75
C HIS A 218 10.33 9.13 18.46
N LYS A 219 11.66 9.15 18.28
CA LYS A 219 12.54 8.10 18.83
C LYS A 219 12.44 7.92 20.34
N GLU A 220 12.20 9.01 21.08
CA GLU A 220 12.02 8.96 22.54
C GLU A 220 10.75 8.17 22.92
N LEU A 221 9.65 8.39 22.20
CA LEU A 221 8.37 7.68 22.39
C LEU A 221 8.48 6.20 22.01
N ALA A 222 9.31 5.91 21.02
CA ALA A 222 9.55 4.56 20.51
C ALA A 222 10.66 3.81 21.28
N HIS A 223 11.32 4.42 22.27
CA HIS A 223 12.50 3.88 22.96
C HIS A 223 13.64 3.48 21.99
N LEU A 224 13.94 4.35 21.03
CA LEU A 224 15.02 4.18 20.06
C LEU A 224 16.19 5.13 20.34
N GLY A 225 17.41 4.69 20.00
CA GLY A 225 18.59 5.56 19.94
C GLY A 225 18.55 6.51 18.74
N GLY A 226 17.78 6.14 17.70
CA GLY A 226 17.51 6.94 16.51
C GLY A 226 17.33 6.10 15.25
N VAL A 227 17.18 6.77 14.11
CA VAL A 227 17.12 6.18 12.76
C VAL A 227 18.09 6.94 11.86
N THR A 228 18.98 6.19 11.22
CA THR A 228 19.93 6.71 10.24
C THR A 228 19.66 6.09 8.89
N LEU A 229 19.58 6.90 7.85
CA LEU A 229 19.37 6.44 6.47
C LEU A 229 20.69 6.50 5.69
N ASP A 230 20.96 5.45 4.94
CA ASP A 230 22.10 5.36 4.05
C ASP A 230 21.69 4.58 2.78
N PRO A 231 21.61 5.23 1.62
CA PRO A 231 21.90 6.65 1.36
C PRO A 231 20.84 7.60 1.96
N PRO A 232 21.19 8.89 2.20
CA PRO A 232 20.28 9.87 2.80
C PRO A 232 19.12 10.30 1.87
N THR A 233 19.20 9.96 0.58
CA THR A 233 18.12 10.11 -0.41
C THR A 233 18.04 8.85 -1.25
N PRO A 234 16.87 8.45 -1.77
CA PRO A 234 16.73 7.20 -2.49
C PRO A 234 17.66 7.15 -3.70
N ALA A 235 18.49 6.12 -3.78
CA ALA A 235 19.47 6.00 -4.85
C ALA A 235 18.90 5.20 -6.03
N ALA A 236 19.05 5.73 -7.25
CA ALA A 236 18.69 5.01 -8.46
C ALA A 236 19.63 3.81 -8.68
N VAL A 237 19.06 2.63 -8.88
CA VAL A 237 19.76 1.39 -9.18
C VAL A 237 19.03 0.62 -10.28
N PRO A 238 19.69 -0.27 -11.03
CA PRO A 238 18.99 -1.11 -12.01
C PRO A 238 17.97 -2.02 -11.32
N TRP A 239 16.77 -2.10 -11.89
CA TRP A 239 15.77 -3.08 -11.51
C TRP A 239 16.26 -4.48 -11.84
N GLN A 240 16.07 -5.41 -10.92
CA GLN A 240 16.43 -6.81 -11.11
C GLN A 240 15.16 -7.67 -11.18
N SER A 241 15.18 -8.69 -12.04
CA SER A 241 14.04 -9.58 -12.25
C SER A 241 13.68 -10.41 -11.02
N ASP A 242 14.59 -10.52 -10.05
CA ASP A 242 14.42 -11.28 -8.81
C ASP A 242 13.88 -10.42 -7.65
N PHE A 243 13.54 -9.15 -7.89
CA PHE A 243 12.91 -8.31 -6.89
C PHE A 243 11.48 -8.78 -6.58
N THR A 244 11.26 -9.13 -5.33
CA THR A 244 9.97 -9.63 -4.79
C THR A 244 9.43 -8.66 -3.76
N ARG A 245 8.11 -8.50 -3.73
CA ARG A 245 7.44 -7.56 -2.83
C ARG A 245 7.53 -8.04 -1.37
N PHE A 246 7.74 -7.10 -0.45
CA PHE A 246 7.54 -7.34 0.98
C PHE A 246 6.06 -7.49 1.29
N TYR A 247 5.69 -8.55 2.00
CA TYR A 247 4.40 -8.65 2.66
C TYR A 247 4.57 -8.77 4.17
N LEU A 248 3.64 -8.21 4.94
CA LEU A 248 3.68 -8.31 6.39
C LEU A 248 3.55 -9.77 6.86
N GLN A 249 2.84 -10.62 6.10
CA GLN A 249 2.75 -12.05 6.35
C GLN A 249 4.11 -12.79 6.22
N ASP A 250 5.10 -12.19 5.57
CA ASP A 250 6.45 -12.76 5.43
C ASP A 250 7.28 -12.55 6.72
N TYR A 251 6.83 -11.68 7.63
CA TYR A 251 7.46 -11.47 8.92
C TYR A 251 7.29 -12.69 9.83
N LYS A 252 8.42 -13.30 10.19
CA LYS A 252 8.49 -14.44 11.12
C LYS A 252 9.20 -14.00 12.40
N PRO A 253 8.46 -13.73 13.50
CA PRO A 253 9.07 -13.35 14.76
C PRO A 253 9.98 -14.47 15.29
N ASN A 254 11.06 -14.11 15.97
CA ASN A 254 11.91 -15.06 16.69
C ASN A 254 12.30 -14.55 18.09
N ASP A 255 12.73 -15.47 18.95
CA ASP A 255 12.96 -15.23 20.38
C ASP A 255 14.17 -14.30 20.67
N HIS A 256 14.97 -13.97 19.66
CA HIS A 256 16.16 -13.13 19.78
C HIS A 256 15.95 -11.67 19.32
N GLU A 257 14.72 -11.32 18.93
CA GLU A 257 14.32 -9.98 18.48
C GLU A 257 13.84 -9.08 19.63
N SER A 258 13.55 -7.82 19.31
CA SER A 258 12.74 -6.95 20.16
C SER A 258 11.47 -7.66 20.62
N PRO A 259 10.95 -7.38 21.84
CA PRO A 259 9.70 -7.98 22.31
C PRO A 259 8.60 -7.81 21.25
N CYS A 260 8.04 -8.94 20.80
CA CYS A 260 7.14 -8.97 19.65
C CYS A 260 5.79 -8.30 19.96
N GLN A 261 5.27 -7.56 18.98
CA GLN A 261 3.83 -7.32 18.86
C GLN A 261 3.20 -8.55 18.21
N THR A 262 2.02 -8.99 18.67
CA THR A 262 1.22 -9.92 17.87
C THR A 262 0.84 -9.24 16.55
N LEU A 263 0.58 -10.00 15.48
CA LEU A 263 0.10 -9.43 14.20
C LEU A 263 -1.11 -8.49 14.41
N ASP A 264 -2.02 -8.85 15.31
CA ASP A 264 -3.17 -8.00 15.69
C ASP A 264 -2.76 -6.63 16.27
N GLN A 265 -1.64 -6.57 17.00
CA GLN A 265 -1.10 -5.33 17.56
C GLN A 265 -0.42 -4.46 16.49
N LEU A 266 0.21 -5.09 15.48
CA LEU A 266 0.78 -4.38 14.33
C LEU A 266 -0.30 -3.78 13.42
N HIS A 267 -1.51 -4.35 13.38
CA HIS A 267 -2.61 -3.81 12.58
C HIS A 267 -3.24 -2.54 13.20
N SER A 268 -3.05 -2.31 14.52
CA SER A 268 -3.42 -1.04 15.15
C SER A 268 -2.45 0.07 14.70
N TYR A 269 -2.99 1.16 14.15
CA TYR A 269 -2.22 2.20 13.49
C TYR A 269 -1.33 3.02 14.44
N HIS A 270 -0.23 3.55 13.89
CA HIS A 270 0.82 4.40 14.49
C HIS A 270 1.75 3.74 15.51
N LEU A 271 3.02 4.20 15.43
CA LEU A 271 4.23 3.92 16.22
C LEU A 271 4.24 2.72 17.16
N SER A 272 5.34 1.95 17.10
CA SER A 272 5.81 1.02 18.13
C SER A 272 5.30 1.42 19.52
N VAL A 273 4.23 0.76 19.95
CA VAL A 273 3.54 1.13 21.18
C VAL A 273 4.49 0.85 22.34
N PRO A 274 4.67 1.78 23.29
CA PRO A 274 5.47 1.54 24.48
C PRO A 274 5.05 0.24 25.17
N VAL A 275 5.97 -0.41 25.89
CA VAL A 275 5.66 -1.60 26.70
C VAL A 275 4.72 -1.20 27.83
N THR A 276 3.42 -1.15 27.59
CA THR A 276 2.44 -0.90 28.65
C THR A 276 2.08 -2.24 29.28
N GLU A 277 2.21 -2.33 30.60
CA GLU A 277 1.87 -3.54 31.34
C GLU A 277 0.35 -3.60 31.54
N PRO A 278 -0.31 -4.73 31.22
CA PRO A 278 -1.70 -4.93 31.61
C PRO A 278 -1.81 -4.90 33.14
N VAL A 279 -2.93 -4.39 33.62
CA VAL A 279 -3.24 -4.35 35.05
C VAL A 279 -3.84 -5.70 35.43
N GLU A 280 -3.35 -6.29 36.52
CA GLU A 280 -3.93 -7.52 37.05
C GLU A 280 -5.39 -7.27 37.49
N PRO A 281 -6.35 -8.14 37.11
CA PRO A 281 -7.78 -7.93 37.38
C PRO A 281 -8.15 -7.74 38.87
N ALA A 282 -7.36 -8.32 39.78
CA ALA A 282 -7.59 -8.24 41.22
C ALA A 282 -6.78 -7.12 41.92
N SER A 283 -6.02 -6.32 41.17
CA SER A 283 -5.13 -5.31 41.76
C SER A 283 -5.89 -4.12 42.34
N ASN A 284 -5.27 -3.47 43.32
CA ASN A 284 -5.77 -2.22 43.90
C ASN A 284 -5.84 -1.10 42.85
N LEU A 285 -4.90 -1.06 41.90
CA LEU A 285 -4.89 -0.06 40.84
C LEU A 285 -6.18 -0.12 39.99
N LEU A 286 -6.59 -1.31 39.54
CA LEU A 286 -7.83 -1.46 38.77
C LEU A 286 -9.08 -1.18 39.64
N ARG A 287 -9.06 -1.61 40.90
CA ARG A 287 -10.21 -1.47 41.79
C ARG A 287 -10.46 -0.03 42.26
N TYR A 288 -9.39 0.74 42.48
CA TYR A 288 -9.44 2.01 43.18
C TYR A 288 -8.99 3.21 42.33
N GLN A 289 -8.19 2.99 41.29
CA GLN A 289 -7.57 4.04 40.47
C GLN A 289 -7.79 3.85 38.97
N CYS A 290 -8.94 3.25 38.57
CA CYS A 290 -9.33 3.12 37.17
C CYS A 290 -10.09 4.36 36.68
N ILE A 291 -9.83 4.83 35.47
CA ILE A 291 -10.45 6.06 34.94
C ILE A 291 -11.79 5.77 34.28
N ASP A 292 -11.79 4.81 33.36
CA ASP A 292 -12.96 4.34 32.63
C ASP A 292 -13.53 3.06 33.25
N GLN A 293 -14.76 2.73 32.86
CA GLN A 293 -15.49 1.60 33.39
C GLN A 293 -14.84 0.27 32.96
N PRO A 294 -14.46 -0.60 33.92
CA PRO A 294 -13.99 -1.93 33.59
C PRO A 294 -15.10 -2.75 32.91
N MET A 295 -14.86 -3.19 31.69
CA MET A 295 -15.79 -4.05 30.94
C MET A 295 -15.26 -5.48 30.84
N PRO A 296 -16.15 -6.50 30.92
CA PRO A 296 -15.76 -7.87 30.59
C PRO A 296 -15.12 -7.91 29.21
N HIS A 297 -14.00 -8.61 29.08
CA HIS A 297 -13.22 -8.76 27.83
C HIS A 297 -12.38 -7.54 27.39
N ILE A 298 -12.36 -6.44 28.15
CA ILE A 298 -11.46 -5.32 27.89
C ILE A 298 -10.33 -5.28 28.91
N ASN A 299 -9.10 -5.46 28.42
CA ASN A 299 -7.91 -5.30 29.24
C ASN A 299 -7.69 -3.83 29.56
N HIS A 300 -7.30 -3.57 30.81
CA HIS A 300 -6.88 -2.25 31.28
C HIS A 300 -5.37 -2.26 31.48
N TYR A 301 -4.75 -1.10 31.29
CA TYR A 301 -3.30 -0.94 31.26
C TYR A 301 -2.86 0.09 32.29
N LYS A 302 -1.64 -0.11 32.81
CA LYS A 302 -1.00 0.86 33.69
C LYS A 302 -0.64 2.09 32.85
N CYS A 303 -1.22 3.23 33.19
CA CYS A 303 -0.94 4.52 32.56
C CYS A 303 -0.12 5.36 33.53
N HIS A 304 1.14 5.65 33.18
CA HIS A 304 2.03 6.46 34.02
C HIS A 304 1.71 7.95 33.85
N LEU A 305 1.54 8.65 34.98
CA LEU A 305 1.28 10.09 35.00
C LEU A 305 2.56 10.89 34.75
N LYS A 306 3.65 10.54 35.44
CA LYS A 306 5.01 11.01 35.14
C LYS A 306 5.75 9.96 34.33
N ASP A 307 6.46 10.44 33.31
CA ASP A 307 7.25 9.64 32.38
C ASP A 307 8.23 8.70 33.10
N LYS A 308 8.16 7.40 32.78
CA LYS A 308 9.00 6.36 33.36
C LYS A 308 10.50 6.58 33.07
N ALA A 309 10.86 7.07 31.89
CA ALA A 309 12.25 7.31 31.49
C ALA A 309 12.86 8.49 32.29
N LYS A 310 12.07 9.53 32.55
CA LYS A 310 12.53 10.72 33.29
C LYS A 310 12.43 10.56 34.82
N PHE A 311 11.53 9.71 35.30
CA PHE A 311 11.24 9.53 36.72
C PHE A 311 11.28 8.05 37.13
N MET A 312 12.41 7.37 36.90
CA MET A 312 12.59 5.94 37.20
C MET A 312 12.22 5.57 38.65
N GLN A 313 12.48 6.45 39.61
CA GLN A 313 12.12 6.25 41.02
C GLN A 313 10.60 6.14 41.27
N LEU A 314 9.79 6.64 40.34
CA LEU A 314 8.33 6.58 40.39
C LEU A 314 7.74 5.46 39.52
N GLN A 315 8.59 4.66 38.87
CA GLN A 315 8.15 3.61 37.92
C GLN A 315 7.15 2.62 38.55
N TRP A 316 7.33 2.30 39.83
CA TRP A 316 6.52 1.32 40.56
C TRP A 316 5.60 1.95 41.61
N ASN A 317 5.54 3.28 41.67
CA ASN A 317 4.69 3.98 42.63
C ASN A 317 3.25 4.02 42.10
N GLU A 318 2.31 3.38 42.80
CA GLU A 318 0.90 3.35 42.41
C GLU A 318 0.27 4.74 42.32
N ASN A 319 0.76 5.72 43.09
CA ASN A 319 0.29 7.11 43.04
C ASN A 319 0.83 7.86 41.80
N ASN A 320 1.72 7.26 41.02
CA ASN A 320 2.14 7.75 39.71
C ASN A 320 1.37 7.05 38.57
N MET A 321 0.33 6.29 38.88
CA MET A 321 -0.39 5.49 37.89
C MET A 321 -1.90 5.62 38.02
N VAL A 322 -2.55 5.45 36.87
CA VAL A 322 -3.98 5.15 36.79
C VAL A 322 -4.15 3.91 35.91
N ALA A 323 -5.23 3.16 36.12
CA ALA A 323 -5.65 2.13 35.19
C ALA A 323 -6.61 2.75 34.16
N ALA A 324 -6.49 2.38 32.90
CA ALA A 324 -7.46 2.77 31.88
C ALA A 324 -7.53 1.73 30.75
N SER A 325 -8.61 1.75 29.96
CA SER A 325 -8.66 0.98 28.71
C SER A 325 -7.56 1.43 27.74
N TRP A 326 -7.26 0.57 26.77
CA TRP A 326 -6.26 0.87 25.75
C TRP A 326 -6.56 2.17 25.00
N LEU A 327 -7.83 2.39 24.64
CA LEU A 327 -8.27 3.59 23.93
C LEU A 327 -8.03 4.87 24.74
N PHE A 328 -8.38 4.85 26.03
CA PHE A 328 -8.14 6.00 26.89
C PHE A 328 -6.65 6.24 27.11
N HIS A 329 -5.86 5.18 27.28
CA HIS A 329 -4.40 5.28 27.43
C HIS A 329 -3.78 5.97 26.21
N GLN A 330 -4.17 5.56 25.01
CA GLN A 330 -3.73 6.17 23.77
C GLN A 330 -4.01 7.68 23.74
N GLN A 331 -5.22 8.08 24.12
CA GLN A 331 -5.61 9.49 24.19
C GLN A 331 -4.86 10.26 25.28
N LEU A 332 -4.58 9.65 26.44
CA LEU A 332 -3.87 10.31 27.55
C LEU A 332 -2.39 10.58 27.22
N ASP A 333 -1.77 9.71 26.43
CA ASP A 333 -0.35 9.78 26.09
C ASP A 333 -0.08 10.39 24.71
N GLY A 334 -1.13 10.58 23.90
CA GLY A 334 -0.98 11.00 22.50
C GLY A 334 -0.45 9.88 21.61
N LEU A 335 -0.68 8.63 22.00
CA LEU A 335 -0.31 7.46 21.20
C LEU A 335 -1.41 7.19 20.18
N ASN A 336 -1.03 7.01 18.93
CA ASN A 336 -1.93 6.57 17.86
C ASN A 336 -3.14 7.47 17.62
N VAL A 337 -2.93 8.78 17.81
CA VAL A 337 -3.87 9.84 17.50
C VAL A 337 -3.35 10.67 16.33
N ALA A 338 -4.26 11.14 15.46
CA ALA A 338 -3.90 11.79 14.20
C ALA A 338 -3.12 13.10 14.42
N GLU A 339 -3.41 13.80 15.51
CA GLU A 339 -2.82 15.08 15.89
C GLU A 339 -1.39 14.95 16.44
N GLY A 340 -0.97 13.73 16.82
CA GLY A 340 0.35 13.50 17.44
C GLY A 340 0.53 14.15 18.82
N ILE A 341 -0.56 14.56 19.48
CA ILE A 341 -0.59 15.13 20.83
C ILE A 341 -1.60 14.37 21.70
N PRO A 342 -1.46 14.36 23.04
CA PRO A 342 -2.50 13.83 23.90
C PRO A 342 -3.84 14.50 23.63
N LEU A 343 -4.93 13.74 23.66
CA LEU A 343 -6.30 14.23 23.44
C LEU A 343 -7.10 14.31 24.75
N VAL A 344 -6.51 13.92 25.88
CA VAL A 344 -7.12 14.02 27.21
C VAL A 344 -6.15 14.64 28.21
N ALA A 345 -6.63 15.61 28.97
CA ALA A 345 -5.93 16.19 30.12
C ALA A 345 -6.64 15.80 31.43
N LEU A 346 -5.85 15.43 32.44
CA LEU A 346 -6.34 15.19 33.80
C LEU A 346 -5.95 16.37 34.69
N SER A 347 -6.88 16.86 35.50
CA SER A 347 -6.62 17.95 36.45
C SER A 347 -7.12 17.58 37.84
N PHE A 348 -6.30 17.79 38.87
CA PHE A 348 -6.68 17.53 40.25
C PHE A 348 -7.67 18.59 40.75
N LYS A 349 -8.84 18.18 41.26
CA LYS A 349 -9.83 19.11 41.84
C LYS A 349 -9.71 19.17 43.35
N THR A 350 -9.99 18.05 44.01
CA THR A 350 -10.09 17.97 45.48
C THR A 350 -9.73 16.58 45.98
N ALA A 351 -9.52 16.46 47.28
CA ALA A 351 -9.38 15.18 47.94
C ALA A 351 -10.04 15.18 49.32
N SER A 352 -10.44 14.01 49.80
CA SER A 352 -10.94 13.83 51.16
C SER A 352 -9.84 14.16 52.18
N ASN A 353 -10.26 14.67 53.33
CA ASN A 353 -9.36 14.87 54.47
C ASN A 353 -8.98 13.53 55.10
N ASP A 354 -9.94 12.63 55.19
CA ASP A 354 -9.77 11.33 55.84
C ASP A 354 -9.66 10.20 54.83
N ARG A 355 -9.01 9.13 55.31
CA ARG A 355 -8.90 7.84 54.63
C ARG A 355 -10.18 7.04 54.84
N LEU A 356 -10.73 6.50 53.76
CA LEU A 356 -11.99 5.76 53.80
C LEU A 356 -11.73 4.28 54.14
N VAL A 357 -12.26 3.82 55.27
CA VAL A 357 -12.11 2.42 55.73
C VAL A 357 -12.67 1.43 54.69
N SER A 358 -13.79 1.77 54.05
CA SER A 358 -14.42 0.96 53.01
C SER A 358 -13.60 0.81 51.72
N HIS A 359 -12.57 1.64 51.52
CA HIS A 359 -11.75 1.68 50.31
C HIS A 359 -10.27 1.46 50.67
N ASN A 360 -9.98 0.44 51.48
CA ASN A 360 -8.63 0.08 51.90
C ASN A 360 -7.84 1.25 52.52
N ARG A 361 -8.51 2.09 53.31
CA ARG A 361 -7.92 3.29 53.96
C ARG A 361 -7.25 4.24 52.96
N ARG A 362 -7.86 4.46 51.81
CA ARG A 362 -7.40 5.40 50.76
C ARG A 362 -8.13 6.74 50.82
N TYR A 363 -7.50 7.78 50.30
CA TYR A 363 -8.12 9.10 50.11
C TYR A 363 -8.95 9.09 48.84
N ARG A 364 -10.18 9.61 48.90
CA ARG A 364 -10.96 9.88 47.70
C ARG A 364 -10.40 11.14 47.04
N VAL A 365 -10.06 11.06 45.76
CA VAL A 365 -9.59 12.18 44.94
C VAL A 365 -10.62 12.42 43.84
N THR A 366 -10.97 13.68 43.62
CA THR A 366 -11.79 14.10 42.48
C THR A 366 -10.88 14.67 41.40
N LEU A 367 -11.03 14.17 40.18
CA LEU A 367 -10.33 14.64 39.00
C LEU A 367 -11.31 15.27 38.02
N LEU A 368 -10.84 16.27 37.28
CA LEU A 368 -11.45 16.73 36.04
C LEU A 368 -10.74 16.06 34.88
N VAL A 369 -11.50 15.48 33.97
CA VAL A 369 -11.07 14.88 32.71
C VAL A 369 -11.54 15.82 31.61
N GLU A 370 -10.60 16.50 30.96
CA GLU A 370 -10.86 17.44 29.87
C GLU A 370 -10.46 16.76 28.55
N PHE A 371 -11.36 16.75 27.57
CA PHE A 371 -11.12 16.18 26.24
C PHE A 371 -10.84 17.30 25.23
N PHE A 372 -9.95 17.03 24.30
CA PHE A 372 -9.65 17.98 23.22
C PHE A 372 -10.83 18.16 22.26
N TYR A 373 -11.58 17.08 22.02
CA TYR A 373 -12.76 17.04 21.15
C TYR A 373 -14.03 16.61 21.92
N GLN A 374 -15.17 17.16 21.53
CA GLN A 374 -16.47 16.87 22.14
C GLN A 374 -16.92 15.42 21.89
N GLU A 375 -16.59 14.85 20.74
CA GLU A 375 -16.94 13.49 20.34
C GLU A 375 -16.29 12.46 21.27
N LEU A 376 -15.04 12.73 21.69
CA LEU A 376 -14.33 11.88 22.64
C LEU A 376 -14.97 11.95 24.03
N ALA A 377 -15.34 13.14 24.47
CA ALA A 377 -16.07 13.32 25.73
C ALA A 377 -17.45 12.65 25.70
N ALA A 378 -18.10 12.58 24.54
CA ALA A 378 -19.38 11.90 24.36
C ALA A 378 -19.24 10.37 24.39
N ALA A 379 -18.14 9.83 23.88
CA ALA A 379 -17.84 8.40 23.88
C ALA A 379 -17.24 7.87 25.19
N PHE A 380 -16.88 8.76 26.12
CA PHE A 380 -16.24 8.40 27.38
C PHE A 380 -17.20 7.64 28.32
N ALA A 381 -16.78 6.46 28.76
CA ALA A 381 -17.48 5.63 29.74
C ALA A 381 -16.73 5.66 31.08
N PRO A 382 -17.00 6.64 31.96
CA PRO A 382 -16.25 6.81 33.20
C PRO A 382 -16.57 5.75 34.25
N THR A 383 -15.63 5.52 35.18
CA THR A 383 -15.90 4.68 36.36
C THR A 383 -16.63 5.44 37.47
N GLY A 384 -17.34 4.70 38.32
CA GLY A 384 -17.81 5.17 39.62
C GLY A 384 -18.81 6.33 39.56
N LEU A 385 -18.68 7.26 40.52
CA LEU A 385 -19.55 8.44 40.65
C LEU A 385 -19.04 9.58 39.77
N ALA A 386 -19.19 9.41 38.46
CA ALA A 386 -18.82 10.41 37.48
C ALA A 386 -19.95 11.40 37.18
N ARG A 387 -19.58 12.63 36.84
CA ARG A 387 -20.51 13.70 36.50
C ARG A 387 -20.00 14.46 35.27
N LYS A 388 -20.80 14.51 34.21
CA LYS A 388 -20.53 15.40 33.07
C LYS A 388 -20.65 16.85 33.52
N ILE A 389 -19.64 17.67 33.23
CA ILE A 389 -19.59 19.08 33.61
C ILE A 389 -20.05 19.97 32.45
N ASP A 390 -19.54 19.68 31.26
CA ASP A 390 -19.87 20.37 30.02
C ASP A 390 -19.67 19.40 28.84
N GLU A 391 -19.64 19.93 27.61
CA GLU A 391 -19.54 19.13 26.39
C GLU A 391 -18.19 18.43 26.23
N THR A 392 -17.13 18.92 26.85
CA THR A 392 -15.76 18.41 26.72
C THR A 392 -15.17 17.91 28.04
N SER A 393 -15.91 17.97 29.15
CA SER A 393 -15.35 17.71 30.47
C SER A 393 -16.22 16.83 31.37
N TRP A 394 -15.56 15.96 32.12
CA TRP A 394 -16.14 15.08 33.14
C TRP A 394 -15.42 15.22 34.48
N GLU A 395 -16.15 15.13 35.58
CA GLU A 395 -15.57 14.90 36.90
C GLU A 395 -15.69 13.42 37.27
N ILE A 396 -14.59 12.84 37.74
CA ILE A 396 -14.54 11.45 38.22
C ILE A 396 -13.95 11.38 39.63
N SER A 397 -14.16 10.28 40.32
CA SER A 397 -13.60 10.03 41.65
C SER A 397 -12.76 8.76 41.67
N LEU A 398 -11.53 8.85 42.17
CA LEU A 398 -10.60 7.75 42.39
C LEU A 398 -10.24 7.64 43.88
N TYR A 399 -9.56 6.56 44.26
CA TYR A 399 -9.09 6.33 45.62
C TYR A 399 -7.59 5.99 45.66
N VAL A 400 -6.79 6.85 46.26
CA VAL A 400 -5.31 6.79 46.24
C VAL A 400 -4.72 6.67 47.65
N GLU A 401 -3.52 6.12 47.77
CA GLU A 401 -2.85 5.98 49.07
C GLU A 401 -2.24 7.29 49.58
N ASP A 402 -1.66 8.06 48.66
CA ASP A 402 -1.02 9.34 48.94
C ASP A 402 -1.56 10.41 47.97
N LYS A 403 -2.48 11.23 48.48
CA LYS A 403 -3.09 12.32 47.72
C LYS A 403 -2.11 13.43 47.32
N HIS A 404 -1.01 13.62 48.05
CA HIS A 404 -0.04 14.68 47.75
C HIS A 404 0.87 14.24 46.60
N MET A 405 1.39 13.01 46.67
CA MET A 405 2.17 12.42 45.57
C MET A 405 1.34 12.30 44.30
N PHE A 406 0.09 11.82 44.41
CA PHE A 406 -0.80 11.68 43.28
C PHE A 406 -1.10 13.04 42.63
N LYS A 407 -1.37 14.08 43.45
CA LYS A 407 -1.58 15.45 42.95
C LYS A 407 -0.36 15.95 42.18
N GLU A 408 0.84 15.76 42.72
CA GLU A 408 2.08 16.19 42.05
C GLU A 408 2.25 15.52 40.67
N CYS A 409 1.89 14.24 40.56
CA CYS A 409 1.96 13.49 39.31
C CYS A 409 0.90 13.95 38.30
N ILE A 410 -0.34 14.18 38.75
CA ILE A 410 -1.43 14.72 37.92
C ILE A 410 -1.10 16.12 37.43
N ASP A 411 -0.64 17.01 38.31
CA ASP A 411 -0.32 18.40 37.94
C ASP A 411 0.78 18.44 36.88
N TRP A 412 1.80 17.58 37.00
CA TRP A 412 2.86 17.45 36.00
C TRP A 412 2.31 16.99 34.64
N LYS A 413 1.50 15.91 34.62
CA LYS A 413 0.90 15.39 33.39
C LYS A 413 0.00 16.44 32.73
N SER A 414 -0.84 17.10 33.54
CA SER A 414 -1.74 18.17 33.10
C SER A 414 -1.00 19.32 32.44
N ALA A 415 0.06 19.83 33.09
CA ALA A 415 0.86 20.92 32.56
C ALA A 415 1.52 20.52 31.23
N ASN A 416 2.07 19.31 31.14
CA ASN A 416 2.67 18.80 29.91
C ASN A 416 1.66 18.66 28.77
N THR A 417 0.46 18.12 29.04
CA THR A 417 -0.60 17.99 28.04
C THR A 417 -1.12 19.36 27.60
N LYS A 418 -1.44 20.26 28.53
CA LYS A 418 -1.97 21.60 28.21
C LYS A 418 -0.97 22.44 27.44
N LYS A 419 0.33 22.29 27.69
CA LYS A 419 1.37 22.90 26.86
C LYS A 419 1.27 22.43 25.41
N GLN A 420 1.20 21.11 25.18
CA GLN A 420 1.07 20.56 23.82
C GLN A 420 -0.22 21.01 23.13
N TRP A 421 -1.33 21.13 23.86
CA TRP A 421 -2.58 21.67 23.31
C TRP A 421 -2.44 23.12 22.86
N ASN A 422 -1.79 23.96 23.68
CA ASN A 422 -1.56 25.35 23.32
C ASN A 422 -0.65 25.46 22.09
N ASP A 423 0.49 24.76 22.10
CA ASP A 423 1.44 24.71 20.98
C ASP A 423 0.74 24.27 19.67
N HIS A 424 -0.14 23.25 19.75
CA HIS A 424 -0.89 22.76 18.60
C HIS A 424 -1.96 23.74 18.11
N ARG A 425 -2.69 24.40 19.01
CA ARG A 425 -3.67 25.44 18.64
C ARG A 425 -2.99 26.67 18.04
N GLU A 426 -1.83 27.05 18.55
CA GLU A 426 -1.03 28.13 17.96
C GLU A 426 -0.59 27.78 16.54
N PHE A 427 -0.14 26.55 16.31
CA PHE A 427 0.19 26.06 14.98
C PHE A 427 -1.01 26.13 14.01
N LEU A 428 -2.19 25.66 14.42
CA LEU A 428 -3.39 25.69 13.58
C LEU A 428 -3.91 27.10 13.29
N ASN A 429 -3.65 28.08 14.16
CA ASN A 429 -4.08 29.47 13.98
C ASN A 429 -3.04 30.33 13.23
N ALA A 430 -1.85 29.80 12.96
CA ALA A 430 -0.80 30.49 12.21
C ALA A 430 -0.89 30.27 10.69
N GLU A 431 -1.71 29.31 10.25
CA GLU A 431 -2.19 29.13 8.87
C GLU A 431 -3.50 29.90 8.63
#